data_AF-W6A9P9-F1
#
_entry.id   AF-W6A9P9-F1
#
_cell.length_a   1.000
_cell.length_b   1.000
_cell.length_c   1.000
_cell.angle_alpha   90.00
_cell.angle_beta   90.00
_cell.angle_gamma   90.00
#
_symmetry.space_group_name_H-M   'P 1'
#
loop_
_entity.id
_entity.type
_entity.pdbx_description
1 polymer ?
#
loop_
_entity_poly.entity_id
_entity_poly.type
_entity_poly.pdbx_seq_one_letter_code
_entity_poly.pdbx_strand_id
1 'polypeptide(L)'
;MDDLARIIWRILYYIFIWWIVDLIFRGNRNKKSKYNNSDDSGASYESDQEKTFANQSGLELQRCYEVLGVDESISTKELKKVYLELAKKYHPDSSNDPKSEEKMVEINSAYQYIRAHRGL
;
A
#
# COMPACT_ATOMS: atom_id res chain seq x y z
N MET A 1 -18.14 -27.03 25.77
CA MET A 1 -17.94 -25.78 26.56
C MET A 1 -17.42 -24.66 25.65
N ASP A 2 -17.89 -24.59 24.40
CA ASP A 2 -17.08 -23.98 23.32
C ASP A 2 -17.79 -22.81 22.62
N ASP A 3 -19.07 -22.58 22.90
CA ASP A 3 -19.82 -21.47 22.29
C ASP A 3 -19.44 -20.13 22.89
N LEU A 4 -19.13 -20.11 24.20
CA LEU A 4 -18.57 -18.93 24.86
C LEU A 4 -17.17 -18.59 24.31
N ALA A 5 -16.33 -19.59 24.05
CA ALA A 5 -14.99 -19.38 23.48
C ALA A 5 -15.06 -18.77 22.07
N ARG A 6 -16.03 -19.19 21.25
CA ARG A 6 -16.28 -18.63 19.91
C ARG A 6 -16.79 -17.19 19.95
N ILE A 7 -17.64 -16.87 20.92
CA ILE A 7 -18.16 -15.51 21.10
C ILE A 7 -17.05 -14.58 21.61
N ILE A 8 -16.23 -15.04 22.56
CA ILE A 8 -15.07 -14.31 23.07
C ILE A 8 -14.06 -14.05 21.95
N TRP A 9 -13.76 -15.05 21.11
CA TRP A 9 -12.87 -14.89 19.95
C TRP A 9 -13.42 -13.90 18.91
N ARG A 10 -14.74 -13.89 18.66
CA ARG A 10 -15.37 -12.91 17.77
C ARG A 10 -15.26 -11.49 18.32
N ILE A 11 -15.51 -11.30 19.62
CA ILE A 11 -15.41 -9.98 20.26
C ILE A 11 -13.96 -9.49 20.22
N LEU A 12 -12.99 -10.35 20.54
CA LEU A 12 -11.57 -10.01 20.45
C LEU A 12 -11.13 -9.71 19.02
N TYR A 13 -11.62 -10.46 18.03
CA TYR A 13 -11.37 -10.23 16.60
C TYR A 13 -11.91 -8.88 16.13
N TYR A 14 -13.12 -8.48 16.54
CA TYR A 14 -13.67 -7.16 16.19
C TYR A 14 -12.96 -6.01 16.90
N ILE A 15 -12.52 -6.20 18.16
CA ILE A 15 -11.70 -5.20 18.88
C ILE A 15 -10.33 -5.05 18.20
N PHE A 16 -9.73 -6.16 17.75
CA PHE A 16 -8.44 -6.17 17.08
C PHE A 16 -8.51 -5.58 15.65
N ILE A 17 -9.58 -5.85 14.92
CA ILE A 17 -9.85 -5.22 13.61
C ILE A 17 -10.14 -3.73 13.76
N TRP A 18 -10.93 -3.34 14.76
CA TRP A 18 -11.16 -1.93 15.06
C TRP A 18 -9.86 -1.21 15.46
N TRP A 19 -8.95 -1.91 16.15
CA TRP A 19 -7.62 -1.40 16.50
C TRP A 19 -6.67 -1.29 15.29
N ILE A 20 -6.70 -2.24 14.35
CA ILE A 20 -5.91 -2.19 13.10
C ILE A 20 -6.43 -1.13 12.14
N VAL A 21 -7.76 -0.98 12.03
CA VAL A 21 -8.36 0.10 11.24
C VAL A 21 -8.04 1.46 11.87
N ASP A 22 -8.10 1.60 13.19
CA ASP A 22 -7.60 2.81 13.89
C ASP A 22 -6.10 3.00 13.63
N LEU A 23 -5.27 1.95 13.60
CA LEU A 23 -3.83 2.07 13.35
C LEU A 23 -3.50 2.55 11.92
N ILE A 24 -4.26 2.11 10.92
CA ILE A 24 -4.09 2.53 9.51
C ILE A 24 -4.69 3.93 9.28
N PHE A 25 -5.76 4.30 9.99
CA PHE A 25 -6.44 5.60 9.85
C PHE A 25 -6.03 6.66 10.88
N ARG A 26 -5.16 6.34 11.85
CA ARG A 26 -4.51 7.33 12.74
C ARG A 26 -3.44 8.12 11.98
N GLY A 27 -3.74 8.46 10.73
CA GLY A 27 -3.14 9.54 9.99
C GLY A 27 -3.56 10.86 10.62
N ASN A 28 -2.64 11.37 11.44
CA ASN A 28 -2.27 12.77 11.50
C ASN A 28 -3.45 13.76 11.65
N ARG A 29 -3.82 14.03 12.91
CA ARG A 29 -4.58 15.24 13.27
C ARG A 29 -3.82 16.46 12.74
N ASN A 30 -4.33 17.01 11.65
CA ASN A 30 -4.15 18.36 11.14
C ASN A 30 -3.21 19.24 11.97
N LYS A 31 -1.97 19.39 11.49
CA LYS A 31 -1.25 20.66 11.63
C LYS A 31 -0.99 21.18 10.23
N LYS A 32 -1.74 22.23 9.87
CA LYS A 32 -1.37 23.17 8.81
C LYS A 32 0.08 23.58 9.07
N SER A 33 1.02 23.05 8.31
CA SER A 33 2.35 23.64 8.21
C SER A 33 2.35 24.55 7.00
N LYS A 34 2.52 25.85 7.28
CA LYS A 34 2.84 26.87 6.28
C LYS A 34 4.06 26.39 5.48
N TYR A 35 3.96 26.38 4.16
CA TYR A 35 5.14 26.45 3.31
C TYR A 35 5.88 27.75 3.62
N ASN A 36 7.04 27.64 4.26
CA ASN A 36 8.04 28.70 4.30
C ASN A 36 9.24 28.20 3.49
N ASN A 37 9.53 28.91 2.40
CA ASN A 37 10.84 28.91 1.77
C ASN A 37 11.84 29.49 2.77
N SER A 38 12.86 28.72 3.10
CA SER A 38 14.10 29.21 3.70
C SER A 38 15.15 28.14 3.47
N ASP A 39 15.95 28.38 2.43
CA ASP A 39 17.39 28.16 2.37
C ASP A 39 17.94 27.14 3.38
N ASP A 40 18.39 25.99 2.88
CA ASP A 40 19.55 25.35 3.48
C ASP A 40 20.39 24.56 2.48
N SER A 41 21.67 24.87 2.58
CA SER A 41 22.87 24.37 1.97
C SER A 41 23.11 22.87 2.15
N GLY A 42 23.59 22.24 1.07
CA GLY A 42 24.73 21.33 1.11
C GLY A 42 24.57 19.97 1.78
N ALA A 43 24.32 18.94 0.97
CA ALA A 43 24.96 17.64 1.15
C ALA A 43 25.16 17.00 -0.23
N SER A 44 26.39 17.08 -0.72
CA SER A 44 26.88 16.43 -1.93
C SER A 44 26.94 14.91 -1.73
N TYR A 45 26.29 14.17 -2.62
CA TYR A 45 26.57 12.76 -2.86
C TYR A 45 27.02 12.62 -4.32
N GLU A 46 28.34 12.64 -4.53
CA GLU A 46 28.99 11.90 -5.63
C GLU A 46 28.67 10.40 -5.47
N SER A 47 28.65 9.53 -6.48
CA SER A 47 28.73 9.59 -7.94
C SER A 47 28.41 8.17 -8.44
N ASP A 48 28.12 8.03 -9.75
CA ASP A 48 28.35 6.81 -10.56
C ASP A 48 27.26 5.72 -10.73
N GLN A 49 25.96 6.01 -10.55
CA GLN A 49 24.88 5.11 -11.01
C GLN A 49 23.84 5.75 -11.94
N GLU A 50 24.24 6.74 -12.74
CA GLU A 50 23.26 7.56 -13.47
C GLU A 50 22.86 7.03 -14.86
N LYS A 51 23.41 5.92 -15.37
CA LYS A 51 23.14 5.49 -16.77
C LYS A 51 22.49 4.11 -16.95
N THR A 52 22.27 3.34 -15.89
CA THR A 52 21.50 2.08 -15.92
C THR A 52 20.16 2.16 -15.18
N PHE A 53 19.97 3.14 -14.29
CA PHE A 53 18.75 3.30 -13.48
C PHE A 53 17.57 3.96 -14.23
N ALA A 54 17.85 4.77 -15.25
CA ALA A 54 16.80 5.49 -15.98
C ALA A 54 15.89 4.58 -16.85
N ASN A 55 16.35 3.38 -17.22
CA ASN A 55 15.54 2.39 -17.95
C ASN A 55 14.83 1.38 -17.03
N GLN A 56 15.19 1.32 -15.74
CA GLN A 56 14.63 0.34 -14.81
C GLN A 56 13.29 0.79 -14.21
N SER A 57 13.11 2.09 -13.98
CA SER A 57 11.89 2.66 -13.39
C SER A 57 10.65 2.50 -14.28
N GLY A 58 10.79 2.66 -15.60
CA GLY A 58 9.69 2.48 -16.54
C GLY A 58 9.18 1.04 -16.59
N LEU A 59 10.09 0.07 -16.55
CA LEU A 59 9.76 -1.36 -16.57
C LEU A 59 9.12 -1.83 -15.25
N GLU A 60 9.58 -1.30 -14.11
CA GLU A 60 8.98 -1.58 -12.80
C GLU A 60 7.56 -1.04 -12.68
N LEU A 61 7.32 0.17 -13.21
CA LEU A 61 5.99 0.78 -13.18
C LEU A 61 5.00 -0.06 -14.00
N GLN A 62 5.41 -0.51 -15.18
CA GLN A 62 4.57 -1.35 -16.04
C GLN A 62 4.25 -2.70 -15.36
N ARG A 63 5.25 -3.33 -14.73
CA ARG A 63 5.04 -4.54 -13.93
C ARG A 63 4.06 -4.32 -12.77
N CYS A 64 4.10 -3.16 -12.10
CA CYS A 64 3.15 -2.85 -11.03
C CYS A 64 1.70 -2.78 -11.55
N TYR A 65 1.49 -2.20 -12.74
CA TYR A 65 0.18 -2.17 -13.38
C TYR A 65 -0.29 -3.57 -13.78
N GLU A 66 0.61 -4.43 -14.27
CA GLU A 66 0.34 -5.83 -14.58
C GLU A 66 -0.05 -6.66 -13.34
N VAL A 67 0.67 -6.48 -12.21
CA VAL A 67 0.38 -7.15 -10.93
C VAL A 67 -1.04 -6.83 -10.45
N LEU A 68 -1.46 -5.57 -10.61
CA LEU A 68 -2.81 -5.13 -10.27
C LEU A 68 -3.85 -5.46 -11.35
N GLY A 69 -3.40 -5.86 -12.55
CA GLY A 69 -4.26 -6.15 -13.69
C GLY A 69 -5.00 -4.92 -14.21
N VAL A 70 -4.36 -3.75 -14.16
CA VAL A 70 -4.95 -2.47 -14.56
C VAL A 70 -4.11 -1.78 -15.62
N ASP A 71 -4.75 -0.90 -16.38
CA ASP A 71 -4.08 -0.10 -17.41
C ASP A 71 -3.34 1.10 -16.81
N GLU A 72 -2.29 1.58 -17.46
CA GLU A 72 -1.52 2.77 -17.05
C GLU A 72 -2.39 4.04 -17.01
N SER A 73 -3.43 4.09 -17.85
CA SER A 73 -4.37 5.20 -17.95
C SER A 73 -5.48 5.19 -16.88
N ILE A 74 -5.51 4.19 -16.00
CA ILE A 74 -6.59 4.01 -15.01
C ILE A 74 -6.80 5.23 -14.12
N SER A 75 -8.04 5.52 -13.72
CA SER A 75 -8.32 6.59 -12.75
C SER A 75 -7.90 6.20 -11.34
N THR A 76 -7.54 7.18 -10.50
CA THR A 76 -7.16 6.96 -9.09
C THR A 76 -8.29 6.31 -8.28
N LYS A 77 -9.54 6.61 -8.61
CA LYS A 77 -10.73 6.01 -8.01
C LYS A 77 -10.87 4.53 -8.35
N GLU A 78 -10.60 4.18 -9.61
CA GLU A 78 -10.68 2.81 -10.11
C GLU A 78 -9.50 1.98 -9.61
N LEU A 79 -8.28 2.54 -9.60
CA LEU A 79 -7.10 1.92 -9.02
C LEU A 79 -7.35 1.50 -7.56
N LYS A 80 -7.94 2.40 -6.76
CA LYS A 80 -8.33 2.11 -5.38
C LYS A 80 -9.40 1.01 -5.29
N LYS A 81 -10.36 1.00 -6.21
CA LYS A 81 -11.42 -0.01 -6.25
C LYS A 81 -10.86 -1.40 -6.54
N VAL A 82 -10.01 -1.53 -7.57
CA VAL A 82 -9.36 -2.79 -7.94
C VAL A 82 -8.47 -3.31 -6.82
N TYR A 83 -7.66 -2.44 -6.21
CA TYR A 83 -6.88 -2.78 -5.03
C TYR A 83 -7.75 -3.37 -3.90
N LEU A 84 -8.91 -2.75 -3.63
CA LEU A 84 -9.82 -3.21 -2.59
C LEU A 84 -10.44 -4.57 -2.90
N GLU A 85 -10.75 -4.84 -4.17
CA GLU A 85 -11.28 -6.14 -4.63
C GLU A 85 -10.22 -7.24 -4.53
N LEU A 86 -8.97 -6.96 -4.94
CA LEU A 86 -7.85 -7.88 -4.82
C LEU A 86 -7.49 -8.17 -3.35
N ALA A 87 -7.47 -7.13 -2.50
CA ALA A 87 -7.22 -7.29 -1.07
C ALA A 87 -8.27 -8.16 -0.38
N LYS A 88 -9.56 -8.05 -0.77
CA LYS A 88 -10.60 -8.94 -0.27
C LYS A 88 -10.40 -10.39 -0.73
N LYS A 89 -9.96 -10.57 -1.98
CA LYS A 89 -9.75 -11.90 -2.58
C LYS A 89 -8.57 -12.64 -1.96
N TYR A 90 -7.49 -11.93 -1.63
CA TYR A 90 -6.28 -12.50 -1.03
C TYR A 90 -6.19 -12.26 0.47
N HIS A 91 -7.30 -11.90 1.13
CA HIS A 91 -7.31 -11.67 2.56
C HIS A 91 -6.94 -12.97 3.29
N PRO A 92 -5.97 -12.95 4.23
CA PRO A 92 -5.48 -14.15 4.91
C PRO A 92 -6.57 -14.89 5.70
N ASP A 93 -7.67 -14.20 6.04
CA ASP A 93 -8.84 -14.79 6.70
C ASP A 93 -9.80 -15.51 5.73
N SER A 94 -9.78 -15.18 4.44
CA SER A 94 -10.66 -15.77 3.42
C SER A 94 -9.98 -16.84 2.57
N SER A 95 -8.66 -16.75 2.39
CA SER A 95 -7.87 -17.69 1.62
C SER A 95 -6.86 -18.40 2.52
N ASN A 96 -7.04 -19.71 2.68
CA ASN A 96 -6.20 -20.55 3.53
C ASN A 96 -4.90 -21.01 2.83
N ASP A 97 -4.51 -20.31 1.75
CA ASP A 97 -3.35 -20.64 0.93
C ASP A 97 -2.15 -19.82 1.38
N PRO A 98 -0.97 -20.42 1.64
CA PRO A 98 0.23 -19.69 2.02
C PRO A 98 0.70 -18.69 0.95
N LYS A 99 0.23 -18.85 -0.29
CA LYS A 99 0.52 -17.94 -1.42
C LYS A 99 -0.34 -16.67 -1.42
N SER A 100 -1.40 -16.58 -0.61
CA SER A 100 -2.23 -15.37 -0.55
C SER A 100 -1.50 -14.22 0.13
N GLU A 101 -0.68 -14.52 1.14
CA GLU A 101 0.17 -13.54 1.82
C GLU A 101 1.19 -12.91 0.86
N GLU A 102 1.92 -13.75 0.11
CA GLU A 102 2.90 -13.30 -0.87
C GLU A 102 2.27 -12.40 -1.94
N LYS A 103 1.10 -12.80 -2.48
CA LYS A 103 0.35 -11.98 -3.44
C LYS A 103 -0.13 -10.67 -2.85
N MET A 104 -0.59 -10.66 -1.60
CA MET A 104 -1.03 -9.44 -0.93
C MET A 104 0.14 -8.45 -0.79
N VAL A 105 1.33 -8.94 -0.44
CA VAL A 105 2.55 -8.11 -0.34
C VAL A 105 2.88 -7.51 -1.70
N GLU A 106 2.81 -8.29 -2.78
CA GLU A 106 3.06 -7.81 -4.14
C GLU A 106 2.05 -6.74 -4.56
N ILE A 107 0.75 -6.97 -4.33
CA ILE A 107 -0.34 -6.02 -4.63
C ILE A 107 -0.16 -4.69 -3.88
N ASN A 108 0.20 -4.75 -2.59
CA ASN A 108 0.41 -3.55 -1.78
C ASN A 108 1.63 -2.76 -2.26
N SER A 109 2.71 -3.45 -2.61
CA SER A 109 3.94 -2.84 -3.12
C SER A 109 3.68 -2.14 -4.46
N ALA A 110 2.98 -2.82 -5.37
CA ALA A 110 2.58 -2.26 -6.67
C ALA A 110 1.71 -1.00 -6.53
N TYR A 111 0.69 -1.05 -5.66
CA TYR A 111 -0.20 0.08 -5.43
C TYR A 111 0.56 1.30 -4.87
N GLN A 112 1.46 1.09 -3.91
CA GLN A 112 2.28 2.17 -3.36
C GLN A 112 3.21 2.77 -4.41
N TYR A 113 3.84 1.93 -5.25
CA TYR A 113 4.74 2.37 -6.30
C TYR A 113 4.03 3.25 -7.34
N ILE A 114 2.86 2.80 -7.82
CA ILE A 114 2.02 3.58 -8.74
C ILE A 114 1.59 4.90 -8.10
N ARG A 115 1.20 4.88 -6.82
CA ARG A 115 0.76 6.09 -6.12
C ARG A 115 1.88 7.12 -5.98
N ALA A 116 3.08 6.67 -5.62
CA ALA A 116 4.26 7.51 -5.50
C ALA A 116 4.65 8.12 -6.86
N HIS A 117 4.67 7.33 -7.92
CA HIS A 117 5.00 7.82 -9.27
C HIS A 117 3.96 8.78 -9.85
N ARG A 118 2.68 8.60 -9.54
CA ARG A 118 1.61 9.51 -9.99
C ARG A 118 1.45 10.76 -9.12
N GLY A 119 2.20 10.88 -8.02
CA GLY A 119 2.16 12.03 -7.12
C GLY A 119 0.86 12.18 -6.32
N LEU A 120 0.29 11.07 -5.84
CA LEU A 120 -1.01 10.97 -5.17
C LEU A 120 -0.96 10.82 -3.64
#